data_AF-A0A914W787-F1
#
_entry.id   AF-A0A914W787-F1
#
_cell.length_a   1.000
_cell.length_b   1.000
_cell.length_c   1.000
_cell.angle_alpha   90.00
_cell.angle_beta   90.00
_cell.angle_gamma   90.00
#
_symmetry.space_group_name_H-M   'P 1'
#
loop_
_entity.id
_entity.type
_entity.pdbx_description
1 polymer ?
#
loop_
_entity_poly.entity_id
_entity_poly.type
_entity_poly.pdbx_seq_one_letter_code
_entity_poly.pdbx_strand_id
1 'polypeptide(L)'
;MHLRLYLKGIFLFSCTLSTYSRTCASYGLLVLLCDKRHHLEDGVKQLWYDGVGNSEERILRGWDAVMNRLASKWNLFAVDLADELGAATWGMGLSSDWNIAAEQLIKHLATNHSSFAGLFFVQGVGASGTTDSSFPKSNQGGHLQGVQTHSISTGQPSIDGRVVYSPHAFGPDYTEESYFQTDDFPRNMPLIWQKQFGFIPNKTGHPVIVGAWGGRYEPSSLDEQYQNELARYLIENCMTSNFYWSVNGQWAFDPIEPNRRLSESERQNQNAQLGLLKRLQPRPTRLSYSQNTRFVGI
;
A
#
# COMPACT_ATOMS: atom_id res chain seq x y z
N MET A 1 -1.30 -0.70 11.34
CA MET A 1 -0.95 -2.04 11.88
C MET A 1 -1.13 -3.03 10.74
N HIS A 2 -0.03 -3.47 10.12
CA HIS A 2 -0.06 -4.51 9.08
C HIS A 2 0.14 -5.87 9.73
N LEU A 3 -0.93 -6.67 9.78
CA LEU A 3 -0.85 -8.06 10.21
C LEU A 3 -0.71 -8.92 8.93
N ARG A 4 0.46 -9.55 8.75
CA ARG A 4 0.67 -10.54 7.69
C ARG A 4 -0.14 -11.78 8.04
N LEU A 5 -1.10 -12.10 7.19
CA LEU A 5 -2.08 -13.16 7.41
C LEU A 5 -1.94 -14.15 6.23
N TYR A 6 -1.21 -15.25 6.46
CA TYR A 6 -1.00 -16.35 5.51
C TYR A 6 -2.32 -17.08 5.14
N LEU A 7 -2.75 -16.96 3.88
CA LEU A 7 -3.97 -17.60 3.34
C LEU A 7 -3.82 -19.13 3.19
N LYS A 8 -3.83 -19.87 4.30
CA LYS A 8 -4.09 -21.32 4.33
C LYS A 8 -5.34 -21.59 5.17
N GLY A 9 -6.51 -21.61 4.52
CA GLY A 9 -7.79 -22.03 5.10
C GLY A 9 -8.79 -20.88 5.36
N ILE A 10 -9.92 -20.88 4.66
CA ILE A 10 -10.90 -19.77 4.61
C ILE A 10 -11.70 -19.61 5.93
N PHE A 11 -11.89 -20.67 6.72
CA PHE A 11 -12.79 -20.63 7.88
C PHE A 11 -12.15 -20.04 9.16
N LEU A 12 -10.97 -20.51 9.56
CA LEU A 12 -10.26 -20.06 10.77
C LEU A 12 -9.82 -18.60 10.69
N PHE A 13 -9.51 -18.12 9.49
CA PHE A 13 -9.08 -16.73 9.22
C PHE A 13 -10.17 -15.70 9.48
N SER A 14 -11.40 -16.05 9.17
CA SER A 14 -12.50 -15.09 9.17
C SER A 14 -12.90 -14.62 10.57
N CYS A 15 -12.77 -15.50 11.57
CA CYS A 15 -13.01 -15.16 12.97
C CYS A 15 -11.90 -14.27 13.52
N THR A 16 -10.63 -14.57 13.20
CA THR A 16 -9.48 -13.77 13.61
C THR A 16 -9.55 -12.35 13.05
N LEU A 17 -9.85 -12.22 11.75
CA LEU A 17 -9.95 -10.90 11.10
C LEU A 17 -11.13 -10.08 11.66
N SER A 18 -12.26 -10.74 11.96
CA SER A 18 -13.41 -10.09 12.61
C SER A 18 -13.10 -9.64 14.04
N THR A 19 -12.36 -10.44 14.81
CA THR A 19 -11.92 -10.06 16.15
C THR A 19 -10.91 -8.91 16.09
N TYR A 20 -9.96 -8.97 15.16
CA TYR A 20 -9.00 -7.91 14.92
C TYR A 20 -9.69 -6.58 14.56
N SER A 21 -10.58 -6.59 13.56
CA SER A 21 -11.35 -5.42 13.15
C SER A 21 -12.17 -4.86 14.32
N ARG A 22 -12.80 -5.71 15.14
CA ARG A 22 -13.51 -5.29 16.36
C ARG A 22 -12.60 -4.65 17.40
N THR A 23 -11.42 -5.22 17.64
CA THR A 23 -10.43 -4.66 18.56
C THR A 23 -9.95 -3.31 18.06
N CYS A 24 -9.59 -3.18 16.79
CA CYS A 24 -9.26 -1.90 16.17
C CYS A 24 -10.40 -0.89 16.33
N ALA A 25 -11.65 -1.30 16.10
CA ALA A 25 -12.83 -0.44 16.26
C ALA A 25 -12.97 0.06 17.71
N SER A 26 -12.77 -0.80 18.71
CA SER A 26 -12.82 -0.39 20.14
C SER A 26 -11.75 0.62 20.51
N TYR A 27 -10.72 0.76 19.67
CA TYR A 27 -9.66 1.74 19.80
C TYR A 27 -9.71 2.79 18.70
N GLY A 28 -10.86 3.07 18.07
CA GLY A 28 -11.00 4.14 17.07
C GLY A 28 -10.11 3.98 15.83
N LEU A 29 -9.56 2.78 15.58
CA LEU A 29 -8.63 2.53 14.49
C LEU A 29 -9.36 2.12 13.22
N LEU A 30 -9.14 2.90 12.17
CA LEU A 30 -9.50 2.54 10.80
C LEU A 30 -8.61 1.40 10.29
N VAL A 31 -9.21 0.51 9.52
CA VAL A 31 -8.61 -0.68 8.93
C VAL A 31 -8.72 -0.59 7.42
N LEU A 32 -7.58 -0.70 6.76
CA LEU A 32 -7.47 -1.03 5.35
C LEU A 32 -7.12 -2.52 5.24
N LEU A 33 -7.85 -3.26 4.41
CA LEU A 33 -7.54 -4.66 4.09
C LEU A 33 -6.81 -4.71 2.76
N CYS A 34 -5.64 -5.34 2.73
CA CYS A 34 -4.83 -5.48 1.53
C CYS A 34 -4.78 -6.95 1.12
N ASP A 35 -5.04 -7.26 -0.15
CA ASP A 35 -4.80 -8.60 -0.71
C ASP A 35 -3.30 -8.80 -0.97
N LYS A 36 -2.58 -9.07 0.12
CA LYS A 36 -1.16 -9.42 0.10
C LYS A 36 -0.98 -10.93 -0.02
N ARG A 37 -0.61 -11.39 -1.22
CA ARG A 37 -0.33 -12.80 -1.49
C ARG A 37 1.16 -13.07 -1.32
N HIS A 38 1.54 -13.55 -0.14
CA HIS A 38 2.89 -14.05 0.10
C HIS A 38 3.11 -15.36 -0.65
N HIS A 39 4.13 -15.39 -1.49
CA HIS A 39 4.65 -16.57 -2.18
C HIS A 39 3.65 -17.21 -3.14
N LEU A 40 3.58 -16.62 -4.34
CA LEU A 40 3.53 -17.49 -5.49
C LEU A 40 4.84 -18.31 -5.48
N GLU A 41 4.77 -19.60 -5.76
CA GLU A 41 5.97 -20.45 -5.87
C GLU A 41 6.99 -19.81 -6.82
N ASP A 42 8.28 -20.10 -6.64
CA ASP A 42 9.32 -19.60 -7.54
C ASP A 42 8.95 -19.88 -9.01
N GLY A 43 8.97 -18.83 -9.84
CA GLY A 43 8.64 -18.92 -11.28
C GLY A 43 7.19 -18.58 -11.64
N VAL A 44 6.33 -18.27 -10.68
CA VAL A 44 4.96 -17.82 -10.97
C VAL A 44 4.90 -16.30 -11.20
N LYS A 45 4.20 -15.89 -12.26
CA LYS A 45 4.02 -14.46 -12.60
C LYS A 45 3.27 -13.73 -11.48
N GLN A 46 3.81 -12.59 -11.05
CA GLN A 46 3.21 -11.70 -10.04
C GLN A 46 1.98 -10.94 -10.60
N LEU A 47 0.91 -11.66 -10.88
CA LEU A 47 -0.42 -11.16 -11.28
C LEU A 47 -1.44 -11.34 -10.14
N TRP A 48 -2.65 -10.79 -10.27
CA TRP A 48 -3.75 -11.02 -9.31
C TRP A 48 -4.29 -12.46 -9.33
N TYR A 49 -3.88 -13.26 -10.32
CA TYR A 49 -4.11 -14.70 -10.44
C TYR A 49 -2.77 -15.40 -10.75
N ASP A 50 -2.69 -16.72 -10.58
CA ASP A 50 -1.45 -17.47 -10.88
C ASP A 50 -1.63 -18.67 -11.82
N GLY A 51 -2.87 -19.09 -12.08
CA GLY A 51 -3.14 -20.27 -12.91
C GLY A 51 -2.70 -21.62 -12.32
N VAL A 52 -2.06 -21.63 -11.14
CA VAL A 52 -1.55 -22.82 -10.42
C VAL A 52 -2.34 -23.07 -9.12
N GLY A 53 -3.52 -22.44 -8.99
CA GLY A 53 -4.43 -22.66 -7.86
C GLY A 53 -5.26 -21.45 -7.48
N ASN A 54 -4.87 -20.26 -7.95
CA ASN A 54 -5.60 -19.01 -7.80
C ASN A 54 -6.04 -18.48 -9.17
N SER A 55 -7.25 -18.87 -9.59
CA SER A 55 -7.97 -18.23 -10.69
C SER A 55 -8.55 -16.89 -10.26
N GLU A 56 -8.84 -16.00 -11.20
CA GLU A 56 -9.55 -14.74 -10.92
C GLU A 56 -10.87 -14.98 -10.18
N GLU A 57 -11.61 -16.03 -10.57
CA GLU A 57 -12.84 -16.42 -9.90
C GLU A 57 -12.61 -16.79 -8.43
N ARG A 58 -11.50 -17.46 -8.11
CA ARG A 58 -11.15 -17.78 -6.72
C ARG A 58 -10.82 -16.51 -5.92
N ILE A 59 -10.16 -15.54 -6.54
CA ILE A 59 -9.83 -14.25 -5.94
C ILE A 59 -11.09 -13.46 -5.64
N LEU A 60 -12.04 -13.40 -6.59
CA LEU A 60 -13.36 -12.80 -6.39
C LEU A 60 -14.11 -13.47 -5.24
N ARG A 61 -14.15 -14.80 -5.18
CA ARG A 61 -14.76 -15.53 -4.04
C ARG A 61 -14.06 -15.23 -2.70
N GLY A 62 -12.75 -15.04 -2.72
CA GLY A 62 -11.98 -14.63 -1.54
C GLY A 62 -12.41 -13.26 -1.03
N TRP A 63 -12.47 -12.27 -1.93
CA TRP A 63 -12.99 -10.94 -1.65
C TRP A 63 -14.44 -10.99 -1.14
N ASP A 64 -15.33 -11.76 -1.78
CA ASP A 64 -16.71 -11.92 -1.32
C ASP A 64 -16.79 -12.49 0.10
N ALA A 65 -15.97 -13.48 0.42
CA ALA A 65 -15.94 -14.07 1.75
C ALA A 65 -15.50 -13.06 2.83
N VAL A 66 -14.53 -12.19 2.52
CA VAL A 66 -14.07 -11.12 3.41
C VAL A 66 -15.12 -10.03 3.56
N MET A 67 -15.66 -9.54 2.44
CA MET A 67 -16.61 -8.43 2.41
C MET A 67 -17.95 -8.78 3.05
N ASN A 68 -18.47 -9.99 2.85
CA ASN A 68 -19.67 -10.47 3.54
C ASN A 68 -19.58 -10.38 5.08
N ARG A 69 -18.36 -10.35 5.64
CA ARG A 69 -18.13 -10.29 7.08
C ARG A 69 -17.80 -8.89 7.59
N LEU A 70 -17.12 -8.09 6.76
CA LEU A 70 -16.49 -6.85 7.21
C LEU A 70 -17.04 -5.59 6.54
N ALA A 71 -17.77 -5.70 5.43
CA ALA A 71 -18.29 -4.56 4.67
C ALA A 71 -19.08 -3.56 5.54
N SER A 72 -19.87 -4.06 6.49
CA SER A 72 -20.70 -3.24 7.40
C SER A 72 -19.94 -2.67 8.61
N LYS A 73 -18.66 -2.97 8.78
CA LYS A 73 -17.86 -2.44 9.91
C LYS A 73 -17.49 -1.00 9.61
N TRP A 74 -17.90 -0.08 10.49
CA TRP A 74 -17.64 1.35 10.32
C TRP A 74 -16.15 1.68 10.16
N ASN A 75 -15.27 0.87 10.76
CA ASN A 75 -13.84 1.08 10.73
C ASN A 75 -13.14 0.38 9.56
N LEU A 76 -13.84 -0.42 8.73
CA LEU A 76 -13.30 -0.87 7.45
C LEU A 76 -13.46 0.29 6.45
N PHE A 77 -12.46 1.15 6.37
CA PHE A 77 -12.55 2.36 5.57
C PHE A 77 -12.05 2.18 4.14
N ALA A 78 -11.26 1.13 3.86
CA ALA A 78 -10.69 0.89 2.56
C ALA A 78 -10.34 -0.59 2.32
N VAL A 79 -10.30 -0.96 1.05
CA VAL A 79 -9.70 -2.20 0.57
C VAL A 79 -8.64 -1.87 -0.48
N ASP A 80 -7.46 -2.46 -0.34
CA ASP A 80 -6.37 -2.43 -1.31
C ASP A 80 -6.37 -3.73 -2.10
N LEU A 81 -6.67 -3.59 -3.39
CA LEU A 81 -7.22 -4.65 -4.22
C LEU A 81 -6.22 -5.77 -4.52
N ALA A 82 -4.92 -5.44 -4.61
CA ALA A 82 -3.83 -6.38 -4.82
C ALA A 82 -2.49 -5.73 -4.52
N ASP A 83 -1.62 -6.46 -3.82
CA ASP A 83 -0.28 -6.01 -3.45
C ASP A 83 0.77 -6.35 -4.53
N GLU A 84 1.57 -5.37 -4.92
CA GLU A 84 2.85 -5.53 -5.65
C GLU A 84 2.80 -6.41 -6.91
N LEU A 85 1.88 -6.09 -7.83
CA LEU A 85 1.68 -6.82 -9.10
C LEU A 85 2.81 -6.60 -10.12
N GLY A 86 3.99 -7.18 -9.86
CA GLY A 86 5.21 -6.94 -10.64
C GLY A 86 5.16 -7.43 -12.10
N ALA A 87 4.32 -8.42 -12.42
CA ALA A 87 4.19 -8.96 -13.79
C ALA A 87 2.96 -8.42 -14.54
N ALA A 88 2.14 -7.60 -13.88
CA ALA A 88 0.96 -7.00 -14.50
C ALA A 88 1.34 -5.87 -15.46
N THR A 89 0.44 -5.61 -16.40
CA THR A 89 0.54 -4.52 -17.36
C THR A 89 -0.52 -3.46 -17.07
N TRP A 90 -0.41 -2.29 -17.68
CA TRP A 90 -1.42 -1.23 -17.58
C TRP A 90 -1.68 -0.60 -18.94
N GLY A 91 -2.90 -0.73 -19.44
CA GLY A 91 -3.35 -0.10 -20.69
C GLY A 91 -2.68 -0.65 -21.96
N MET A 92 -2.28 -1.92 -21.95
CA MET A 92 -1.68 -2.60 -23.11
C MET A 92 -2.70 -3.40 -23.95
N GLY A 93 -3.94 -3.55 -23.48
CA GLY A 93 -4.95 -4.42 -24.10
C GLY A 93 -4.69 -5.91 -23.89
N LEU A 94 -3.90 -6.27 -22.87
CA LEU A 94 -3.52 -7.65 -22.57
C LEU A 94 -4.36 -8.22 -21.42
N SER A 95 -4.39 -9.55 -21.30
CA SER A 95 -5.03 -10.21 -20.14
C SER A 95 -4.34 -9.91 -18.81
N SER A 96 -3.12 -9.38 -18.84
CA SER A 96 -2.37 -8.91 -17.66
C SER A 96 -2.68 -7.47 -17.27
N ASP A 97 -3.60 -6.77 -17.95
CA ASP A 97 -3.91 -5.37 -17.67
C ASP A 97 -4.62 -5.19 -16.32
N TRP A 98 -3.85 -4.75 -15.34
CA TRP A 98 -4.34 -4.53 -13.98
C TRP A 98 -5.43 -3.46 -13.91
N ASN A 99 -5.36 -2.42 -14.74
CA ASN A 99 -6.39 -1.37 -14.74
C ASN A 99 -7.79 -1.93 -15.04
N ILE A 100 -7.89 -2.86 -16.00
CA ILE A 100 -9.15 -3.49 -16.36
C ILE A 100 -9.64 -4.42 -15.25
N ALA A 101 -8.74 -5.23 -14.68
CA ALA A 101 -9.09 -6.13 -13.58
C ALA A 101 -9.49 -5.38 -12.30
N ALA A 102 -8.80 -4.28 -11.98
CA ALA A 102 -9.16 -3.40 -10.87
C ALA A 102 -10.55 -2.80 -11.06
N GLU A 103 -10.87 -2.27 -12.24
CA GLU A 103 -12.21 -1.74 -12.55
C GLU A 103 -13.31 -2.80 -12.38
N GLN A 104 -13.07 -4.03 -12.84
CA GLN A 104 -14.01 -5.13 -12.69
C GLN A 104 -14.19 -5.53 -11.21
N LEU A 105 -13.10 -5.62 -10.46
CA LEU A 105 -13.14 -5.95 -9.04
C LEU A 105 -13.84 -4.85 -8.22
N ILE A 106 -13.59 -3.57 -8.52
CA ILE A 106 -14.28 -2.44 -7.90
C ILE A 106 -15.78 -2.51 -8.17
N LYS A 107 -16.19 -2.72 -9.43
CA LYS A 107 -17.62 -2.88 -9.80
C LYS A 107 -18.27 -4.01 -9.03
N HIS A 108 -17.61 -5.17 -8.98
CA HIS A 108 -18.10 -6.35 -8.28
C HIS A 108 -18.29 -6.06 -6.79
N LEU A 109 -17.27 -5.53 -6.13
CA LEU A 109 -17.30 -5.23 -4.70
C LEU A 109 -18.36 -4.18 -4.36
N ALA A 110 -18.43 -3.08 -5.12
CA ALA A 110 -19.40 -2.01 -4.89
C ALA A 110 -20.84 -2.46 -5.12
N THR A 111 -21.09 -3.36 -6.09
CA THR A 111 -22.44 -3.82 -6.44
C THR A 111 -22.92 -4.91 -5.47
N ASN A 112 -22.06 -5.89 -5.16
CA ASN A 112 -22.46 -7.07 -4.38
C ASN A 112 -22.35 -6.87 -2.87
N HIS A 113 -21.58 -5.86 -2.42
CA HIS A 113 -21.41 -5.54 -1.00
C HIS A 113 -21.81 -4.09 -0.71
N SER A 114 -23.06 -3.74 -1.00
CA SER A 114 -23.59 -2.38 -0.88
C SER A 114 -23.49 -1.76 0.53
N SER A 115 -23.30 -2.58 1.57
CA SER A 115 -23.01 -2.10 2.93
C SER A 115 -21.59 -1.50 3.09
N PHE A 116 -20.67 -1.77 2.16
CA PHE A 116 -19.34 -1.21 2.16
C PHE A 116 -19.35 0.22 1.63
N ALA A 117 -19.10 1.18 2.51
CA ALA A 117 -19.01 2.61 2.20
C ALA A 117 -17.57 3.12 2.02
N GLY A 118 -16.56 2.24 2.09
CA GLY A 118 -15.15 2.63 2.08
C GLY A 118 -14.56 2.90 0.69
N LEU A 119 -13.24 3.03 0.63
CA LEU A 119 -12.45 3.39 -0.55
C LEU A 119 -11.83 2.15 -1.22
N PHE A 120 -11.54 2.27 -2.51
CA PHE A 120 -10.84 1.27 -3.31
C PHE A 120 -9.43 1.76 -3.64
N PHE A 121 -8.44 1.13 -3.03
CA PHE A 121 -7.03 1.43 -3.23
C PHE A 121 -6.50 0.61 -4.39
N VAL A 122 -5.86 1.29 -5.35
CA VAL A 122 -5.31 0.70 -6.56
C VAL A 122 -3.82 1.00 -6.61
N GLN A 123 -2.99 0.00 -6.33
CA GLN A 123 -1.55 0.07 -6.55
C GLN A 123 -1.22 0.09 -8.05
N GLY A 124 0.00 0.48 -8.38
CA GLY A 124 0.58 0.38 -9.72
C GLY A 124 1.03 -1.04 -10.07
N VAL A 125 1.79 -1.16 -11.14
CA VAL A 125 2.36 -2.42 -11.63
C VAL A 125 3.88 -2.44 -11.47
N GLY A 126 4.55 -3.48 -11.96
CA GLY A 126 6.01 -3.50 -12.10
C GLY A 126 6.52 -2.68 -13.28
N ALA A 127 7.83 -2.40 -13.32
CA ALA A 127 8.44 -1.56 -14.35
C ALA A 127 8.33 -2.13 -15.79
N SER A 128 8.17 -3.45 -15.95
CA SER A 128 7.93 -4.08 -17.25
C SER A 128 6.48 -3.98 -17.72
N GLY A 129 5.58 -3.47 -16.87
CA GLY A 129 4.14 -3.41 -17.11
C GLY A 129 3.69 -2.26 -17.98
N THR A 130 4.60 -1.43 -18.48
CA THR A 130 4.27 -0.17 -19.15
C THR A 130 5.09 0.06 -20.41
N THR A 131 4.67 1.03 -21.24
CA THR A 131 5.14 1.19 -22.62
C THR A 131 6.23 2.25 -22.78
N ASP A 132 6.40 3.14 -21.79
CA ASP A 132 7.37 4.23 -21.85
C ASP A 132 8.63 3.91 -21.02
N SER A 133 9.70 3.53 -21.71
CA SER A 133 11.01 3.25 -21.07
C SER A 133 11.70 4.49 -20.51
N SER A 134 11.24 5.70 -20.83
CA SER A 134 11.73 6.95 -20.24
C SER A 134 11.08 7.27 -18.89
N PHE A 135 10.00 6.57 -18.55
CA PHE A 135 9.36 6.70 -17.25
C PHE A 135 10.28 6.15 -16.15
N PRO A 136 10.55 6.93 -15.09
CA PRO A 136 11.45 6.47 -14.04
C PRO A 136 10.90 5.20 -13.39
N LYS A 137 11.76 4.16 -13.32
CA LYS A 137 11.44 2.91 -12.64
C LYS A 137 11.00 3.19 -11.20
N SER A 138 10.04 2.41 -10.72
CA SER A 138 9.49 2.49 -9.38
C SER A 138 9.48 1.09 -8.76
N ASN A 139 9.27 1.02 -7.45
CA ASN A 139 9.05 -0.25 -6.76
C ASN A 139 7.88 -1.03 -7.37
N GLN A 140 7.82 -2.33 -7.13
CA GLN A 140 6.63 -3.13 -7.46
C GLN A 140 5.40 -2.50 -6.79
N GLY A 141 4.29 -2.38 -7.51
CA GLY A 141 3.12 -1.64 -7.01
C GLY A 141 3.25 -0.11 -7.09
N GLY A 142 4.38 0.44 -7.52
CA GLY A 142 4.62 1.88 -7.62
C GLY A 142 4.54 2.45 -9.04
N HIS A 143 4.55 1.60 -10.08
CA HIS A 143 4.58 2.09 -11.46
C HIS A 143 3.16 2.44 -11.95
N LEU A 144 2.84 3.74 -11.98
CA LEU A 144 1.50 4.26 -12.33
C LEU A 144 1.46 5.06 -13.65
N GLN A 145 2.46 4.91 -14.54
CA GLN A 145 2.53 5.59 -15.85
C GLN A 145 1.22 5.47 -16.66
N GLY A 146 0.63 4.27 -16.68
CA GLY A 146 -0.58 3.99 -17.44
C GLY A 146 -1.80 4.82 -17.03
N VAL A 147 -1.83 5.41 -15.83
CA VAL A 147 -2.91 6.30 -15.38
C VAL A 147 -3.03 7.55 -16.27
N GLN A 148 -1.95 7.97 -16.92
CA GLN A 148 -1.95 9.11 -17.84
C GLN A 148 -2.90 8.93 -19.04
N THR A 149 -3.11 7.69 -19.48
CA THR A 149 -3.92 7.35 -20.66
C THR A 149 -5.11 6.46 -20.32
N HIS A 150 -5.01 5.68 -19.24
CA HIS A 150 -6.01 4.72 -18.78
C HIS A 150 -6.23 4.90 -17.27
N SER A 151 -6.84 6.02 -16.89
CA SER A 151 -7.31 6.20 -15.51
C SER A 151 -8.41 5.18 -15.19
N ILE A 152 -8.52 4.78 -13.93
CA ILE A 152 -9.50 3.79 -13.47
C ILE A 152 -10.89 4.40 -13.64
N SER A 153 -11.75 3.76 -14.41
CA SER A 153 -13.17 4.13 -14.49
C SER A 153 -14.07 2.92 -14.54
N THR A 154 -15.00 2.87 -13.60
CA THR A 154 -16.08 1.90 -13.60
C THR A 154 -17.24 2.31 -14.51
N GLY A 155 -17.24 3.54 -15.04
CA GLY A 155 -18.37 4.13 -15.75
C GLY A 155 -19.53 4.52 -14.81
N GLN A 156 -19.34 4.43 -13.50
CA GLN A 156 -20.30 4.86 -12.48
C GLN A 156 -19.64 5.93 -11.60
N PRO A 157 -19.97 7.22 -11.78
CA PRO A 157 -19.30 8.31 -11.06
C PRO A 157 -19.31 8.19 -9.53
N SER A 158 -20.37 7.61 -8.96
CA SER A 158 -20.49 7.37 -7.50
C SER A 158 -19.52 6.31 -6.98
N ILE A 159 -19.12 5.36 -7.83
CA ILE A 159 -18.11 4.34 -7.51
C ILE A 159 -16.72 4.90 -7.80
N ASP A 160 -16.54 5.59 -8.92
CA ASP A 160 -15.26 6.19 -9.33
C ASP A 160 -14.76 7.19 -8.28
N GLY A 161 -15.65 7.98 -7.68
CA GLY A 161 -15.31 8.90 -6.58
C GLY A 161 -14.75 8.22 -5.31
N ARG A 162 -14.76 6.89 -5.23
CA ARG A 162 -14.21 6.10 -4.12
C ARG A 162 -12.82 5.52 -4.43
N VAL A 163 -12.26 5.78 -5.62
CA VAL A 163 -10.94 5.29 -6.04
C VAL A 163 -9.82 6.15 -5.45
N VAL A 164 -8.79 5.48 -4.92
CA VAL A 164 -7.54 6.07 -4.43
C VAL A 164 -6.37 5.35 -5.09
N TYR A 165 -5.43 6.10 -5.65
CA TYR A 165 -4.19 5.51 -6.17
C TYR A 165 -3.18 5.33 -5.04
N SER A 166 -2.58 4.15 -4.95
CA SER A 166 -1.78 3.74 -3.79
C SER A 166 -0.39 3.23 -4.14
N PRO A 167 0.53 4.09 -4.62
CA PRO A 167 1.89 3.67 -4.98
C PRO A 167 2.67 3.19 -3.75
N HIS A 168 3.57 2.24 -3.98
CA HIS A 168 4.68 1.94 -3.07
C HIS A 168 5.92 2.78 -3.44
N ALA A 169 6.59 3.33 -2.43
CA ALA A 169 7.71 4.24 -2.57
C ALA A 169 8.82 3.90 -1.55
N PHE A 170 9.55 2.82 -1.82
CA PHE A 170 10.70 2.41 -1.01
C PHE A 170 12.02 2.99 -1.55
N GLY A 171 12.94 3.23 -0.62
CA GLY A 171 14.22 3.87 -0.87
C GLY A 171 15.38 2.91 -1.16
N PRO A 172 16.62 3.40 -0.99
CA PRO A 172 17.86 2.68 -1.28
C PRO A 172 18.04 1.36 -0.51
N ASP A 173 17.42 1.21 0.67
CA ASP A 173 17.48 -0.03 1.45
C ASP A 173 16.66 -1.19 0.84
N TYR A 174 15.78 -0.88 -0.13
CA TYR A 174 14.88 -1.84 -0.76
C TYR A 174 15.25 -2.13 -2.22
N THR A 175 15.70 -1.11 -2.95
CA THR A 175 16.01 -1.20 -4.39
C THR A 175 17.25 -0.40 -4.75
N GLU A 176 18.01 -0.90 -5.72
CA GLU A 176 19.26 -0.30 -6.19
C GLU A 176 19.05 0.54 -7.47
N GLU A 177 18.09 1.46 -7.45
CA GLU A 177 17.84 2.31 -8.61
C GLU A 177 18.97 3.35 -8.78
N SER A 178 19.41 3.57 -10.03
CA SER A 178 20.59 4.40 -10.32
C SER A 178 20.43 5.86 -9.88
N TYR A 179 19.20 6.36 -9.80
CA TYR A 179 18.91 7.71 -9.33
C TYR A 179 19.18 7.92 -7.83
N PHE A 180 19.40 6.86 -7.05
CA PHE A 180 19.86 6.97 -5.66
C PHE A 180 21.36 7.27 -5.53
N GLN A 181 22.13 7.05 -6.60
CA GLN A 181 23.59 7.16 -6.61
C GLN A 181 24.08 8.42 -7.34
N THR A 182 23.18 9.34 -7.68
CA THR A 182 23.55 10.60 -8.34
C THR A 182 24.01 11.64 -7.33
N ASP A 183 24.94 12.53 -7.72
CA ASP A 183 25.42 13.62 -6.86
C ASP A 183 24.32 14.59 -6.37
N ASP A 184 23.18 14.64 -7.07
CA ASP A 184 22.04 15.48 -6.67
C ASP A 184 21.05 14.77 -5.74
N PHE A 185 21.30 13.52 -5.37
CA PHE A 185 20.46 12.82 -4.39
C PHE A 185 20.56 13.48 -3.00
N PRO A 186 19.46 13.67 -2.24
CA PRO A 186 18.07 13.29 -2.56
C PRO A 186 17.25 14.36 -3.31
N ARG A 187 17.82 15.52 -3.66
CA ARG A 187 17.10 16.66 -4.28
C ARG A 187 16.51 16.35 -5.65
N ASN A 188 17.00 15.33 -6.32
CA ASN A 188 16.44 14.82 -7.58
C ASN A 188 15.09 14.10 -7.39
N MET A 189 14.80 13.58 -6.19
CA MET A 189 13.67 12.69 -5.94
C MET A 189 12.28 13.33 -6.14
N PRO A 190 12.00 14.59 -5.74
CA PRO A 190 10.72 15.23 -6.00
C PRO A 190 10.28 15.19 -7.46
N LEU A 191 11.21 15.40 -8.41
CA LEU A 191 10.90 15.33 -9.84
C LEU A 191 10.62 13.89 -10.31
N ILE A 192 11.26 12.91 -9.69
CA ILE A 192 11.05 11.49 -9.95
C ILE A 192 9.68 11.06 -9.43
N TRP A 193 9.34 11.34 -8.17
CA TRP A 193 8.03 11.03 -7.61
C TRP A 193 6.90 11.75 -8.33
N GLN A 194 7.13 13.00 -8.78
CA GLN A 194 6.15 13.72 -9.59
C GLN A 194 5.81 12.98 -10.88
N LYS A 195 6.80 12.36 -11.53
CA LYS A 195 6.59 11.50 -12.69
C LYS A 195 5.96 10.17 -12.31
N GLN A 196 6.42 9.52 -11.24
CA GLN A 196 5.95 8.20 -10.82
C GLN A 196 4.47 8.19 -10.43
N PHE A 197 4.04 9.14 -9.60
CA PHE A 197 2.67 9.18 -9.08
C PHE A 197 2.14 10.58 -8.75
N GLY A 198 3.00 11.58 -8.54
CA GLY A 198 2.57 12.92 -8.12
C GLY A 198 1.71 13.66 -9.14
N PHE A 199 1.74 13.28 -10.41
CA PHE A 199 0.90 13.85 -11.45
C PHE A 199 -0.58 13.47 -11.32
N ILE A 200 -0.89 12.38 -10.61
CA ILE A 200 -2.22 11.74 -10.63
C ILE A 200 -3.34 12.68 -10.17
N PRO A 201 -3.23 13.41 -9.03
CA PRO A 201 -4.33 14.27 -8.59
C PRO A 201 -4.69 15.34 -9.61
N ASN A 202 -3.71 15.95 -10.27
CA ASN A 202 -3.94 16.93 -11.32
C ASN A 202 -4.52 16.30 -12.60
N LYS A 203 -4.14 15.06 -12.89
CA LYS A 203 -4.55 14.35 -14.11
C LYS A 203 -5.96 13.78 -14.01
N THR A 204 -6.35 13.27 -12.84
CA THR A 204 -7.55 12.45 -12.68
C THR A 204 -8.55 13.02 -11.66
N GLY A 205 -8.12 13.94 -10.79
CA GLY A 205 -8.91 14.40 -9.64
C GLY A 205 -8.96 13.40 -8.48
N HIS A 206 -8.36 12.21 -8.61
CA HIS A 206 -8.29 11.21 -7.54
C HIS A 206 -7.10 11.44 -6.61
N PRO A 207 -7.25 11.16 -5.30
CA PRO A 207 -6.16 11.28 -4.36
C PRO A 207 -5.10 10.20 -4.55
N VAL A 208 -3.88 10.52 -4.11
CA VAL A 208 -2.78 9.57 -3.95
C VAL A 208 -2.51 9.40 -2.45
N ILE A 209 -2.39 8.16 -2.01
CA ILE A 209 -1.96 7.80 -0.65
C ILE A 209 -0.81 6.81 -0.78
N VAL A 210 0.39 7.14 -0.30
CA VAL A 210 1.51 6.19 -0.37
C VAL A 210 1.20 4.97 0.51
N GLY A 211 1.03 3.82 -0.13
CA GLY A 211 0.53 2.58 0.48
C GLY A 211 1.59 1.77 1.23
N ALA A 212 2.85 1.95 0.86
CA ALA A 212 3.98 1.43 1.60
C ALA A 212 5.24 2.24 1.30
N TRP A 213 5.96 2.58 2.36
CA TRP A 213 7.27 3.22 2.31
C TRP A 213 7.97 3.03 3.66
N GLY A 214 9.29 3.13 3.68
CA GLY A 214 10.10 2.95 4.88
C GLY A 214 11.46 2.34 4.53
N GLY A 215 12.24 2.05 5.55
CA GLY A 215 13.63 1.62 5.42
C GLY A 215 14.32 1.64 6.79
N ARG A 216 15.64 1.49 6.82
CA ARG A 216 16.39 1.39 8.08
C ARG A 216 16.50 2.70 8.84
N TYR A 217 16.44 3.82 8.12
CA TYR A 217 16.58 5.16 8.68
C TYR A 217 17.81 5.27 9.59
N GLU A 218 18.93 4.69 9.14
CA GLU A 218 20.20 4.78 9.86
C GLU A 218 20.76 6.21 9.77
N PRO A 219 21.32 6.77 10.86
CA PRO A 219 21.86 8.12 10.83
C PRO A 219 22.90 8.33 9.73
N SER A 220 22.77 9.42 8.99
CA SER A 220 23.59 9.79 7.82
C SER A 220 23.51 8.83 6.62
N SER A 221 22.59 7.87 6.61
CA SER A 221 22.40 6.94 5.48
C SER A 221 21.69 7.60 4.29
N LEU A 222 21.78 6.95 3.11
CA LEU A 222 20.96 7.33 1.96
C LEU A 222 19.47 7.13 2.22
N ASP A 223 19.10 6.14 3.03
CA ASP A 223 17.71 5.87 3.39
C ASP A 223 17.13 6.94 4.32
N GLU A 224 17.89 7.43 5.30
CA GLU A 224 17.48 8.59 6.11
C GLU A 224 17.23 9.82 5.23
N GLN A 225 18.13 10.09 4.28
CA GLN A 225 17.99 11.19 3.32
C GLN A 225 16.75 11.02 2.43
N TYR A 226 16.55 9.83 1.88
CA TYR A 226 15.36 9.47 1.07
C TYR A 226 14.07 9.72 1.84
N GLN A 227 13.96 9.16 3.04
CA GLN A 227 12.73 9.22 3.83
C GLN A 227 12.40 10.64 4.32
N ASN A 228 13.42 11.42 4.68
CA ASN A 228 13.23 12.84 4.99
C ASN A 228 12.71 13.63 3.79
N GLU A 229 13.29 13.39 2.61
CA GLU A 229 12.89 14.07 1.37
C GLU A 229 11.49 13.64 0.91
N LEU A 230 11.14 12.36 1.05
CA LEU A 230 9.80 11.87 0.74
C LEU A 230 8.75 12.50 1.65
N ALA A 231 9.02 12.57 2.96
CA ALA A 231 8.12 13.24 3.89
C ALA A 231 7.95 14.73 3.53
N ARG A 232 9.03 15.42 3.16
CA ARG A 232 8.97 16.83 2.71
C ARG A 232 8.10 16.96 1.45
N TYR A 233 8.35 16.13 0.44
CA TYR A 233 7.58 16.10 -0.80
C TYR A 233 6.09 15.87 -0.55
N LEU A 234 5.72 14.91 0.30
CA LEU A 234 4.33 14.60 0.64
C LEU A 234 3.64 15.75 1.38
N ILE A 235 4.35 16.47 2.26
CA ILE A 235 3.81 17.67 2.93
C ILE A 235 3.56 18.78 1.90
N GLU A 236 4.54 19.08 1.05
CA GLU A 236 4.47 20.18 0.07
C GLU A 236 3.37 19.96 -0.98
N ASN A 237 3.08 18.69 -1.30
CA ASN A 237 2.07 18.33 -2.29
C ASN A 237 0.70 17.97 -1.67
N CYS A 238 0.50 18.23 -0.37
CA CYS A 238 -0.75 17.90 0.35
C CYS A 238 -1.13 16.40 0.30
N MET A 239 -0.15 15.51 0.30
CA MET A 239 -0.28 14.04 0.24
C MET A 239 0.13 13.38 1.58
N THR A 240 -0.27 13.95 2.72
CA THR A 240 0.22 13.53 4.04
C THR A 240 -0.37 12.22 4.56
N SER A 241 -1.47 11.73 3.97
CA SER A 241 -2.02 10.40 4.25
C SER A 241 -1.12 9.32 3.67
N ASN A 242 -0.72 8.36 4.50
CA ASN A 242 0.24 7.31 4.11
C ASN A 242 0.14 6.09 5.04
N PHE A 243 0.72 4.98 4.60
CA PHE A 243 0.94 3.77 5.39
C PHE A 243 2.44 3.46 5.47
N TYR A 244 3.02 3.61 6.65
CA TYR A 244 4.43 3.30 6.89
C TYR A 244 4.65 1.79 7.04
N TRP A 245 5.66 1.28 6.37
CA TRP A 245 6.10 -0.10 6.42
C TRP A 245 7.40 -0.22 7.24
N SER A 246 7.37 -0.73 8.47
CA SER A 246 6.21 -1.30 9.16
C SER A 246 6.24 -1.12 10.67
N VAL A 247 5.09 -1.35 11.30
CA VAL A 247 4.94 -1.34 12.78
C VAL A 247 5.70 -2.49 13.45
N ASN A 248 6.09 -3.51 12.69
CA ASN A 248 6.60 -4.79 13.21
C ASN A 248 8.01 -4.70 13.79
N GLY A 249 8.65 -3.51 13.73
CA GLY A 249 10.01 -3.27 14.27
C GLY A 249 11.11 -3.98 13.50
N GLN A 250 10.77 -4.70 12.45
CA GLN A 250 11.68 -5.40 11.55
C GLN A 250 11.47 -4.81 10.14
N TRP A 251 12.58 -4.53 9.47
CA TRP A 251 12.58 -4.07 8.08
C TRP A 251 12.06 -5.19 7.17
N ALA A 252 11.59 -4.84 5.97
CA ALA A 252 10.77 -5.69 5.10
C ALA A 252 11.32 -7.11 4.82
N PHE A 253 12.62 -7.31 5.00
CA PHE A 253 13.37 -8.54 4.71
C PHE A 253 14.08 -9.17 5.91
N ASP A 254 13.98 -8.59 7.11
CA ASP A 254 14.48 -9.29 8.30
C ASP A 254 13.64 -10.54 8.53
N PRO A 255 14.26 -11.70 8.83
CA PRO A 255 13.53 -12.88 9.25
C PRO A 255 12.62 -12.51 10.42
N ILE A 256 11.36 -12.93 10.36
CA ILE A 256 10.46 -12.79 11.51
C ILE A 256 11.03 -13.62 12.64
N GLU A 257 11.67 -12.96 13.59
CA GLU A 257 12.17 -13.57 14.83
C GLU A 257 11.21 -13.23 15.97
N PRO A 258 10.31 -14.17 16.36
CA PRO A 258 9.46 -13.97 17.52
C PRO A 258 10.35 -13.74 18.75
N ASN A 259 10.10 -12.63 19.47
CA ASN A 259 10.80 -12.24 20.71
C ASN A 259 12.21 -11.64 20.53
N ARG A 260 12.65 -11.32 19.31
CA ARG A 260 13.89 -10.54 19.14
C ARG A 260 13.75 -9.18 19.82
N ARG A 261 14.73 -8.85 20.66
CA ARG A 261 14.85 -7.50 21.23
C ARG A 261 15.67 -6.65 20.26
N LEU A 262 15.16 -5.47 19.92
CA LEU A 262 15.91 -4.48 19.18
C LEU A 262 17.19 -4.12 19.95
N SER A 263 18.29 -3.87 19.23
CA SER A 263 19.49 -3.27 19.81
C SER A 263 19.21 -1.83 20.28
N GLU A 264 20.16 -1.21 20.98
CA GLU A 264 20.03 0.21 21.34
C GLU A 264 20.00 1.12 20.10
N SER A 265 20.84 0.84 19.10
CA SER A 265 20.85 1.60 17.85
C SER A 265 19.54 1.43 17.08
N GLU A 266 18.97 0.23 17.04
CA GLU A 266 17.69 -0.02 16.37
C GLU A 266 16.53 0.72 17.05
N ARG A 267 16.52 0.78 18.40
CA ARG A 267 15.55 1.60 19.13
C ARG A 267 15.71 3.09 18.83
N GLN A 268 16.94 3.58 18.75
CA GLN A 268 17.22 4.98 18.42
C GLN A 268 16.74 5.32 17.01
N ASN A 269 17.01 4.46 16.03
CA ASN A 269 16.53 4.61 14.65
C ASN A 269 14.99 4.61 14.62
N GLN A 270 14.34 3.69 15.34
CA GLN A 270 12.88 3.63 15.42
C GLN A 270 12.28 4.90 16.03
N ASN A 271 12.91 5.47 17.07
CA ASN A 271 12.47 6.74 17.65
C ASN A 271 12.61 7.91 16.67
N ALA A 272 13.70 7.93 15.89
CA ALA A 272 13.91 8.94 14.85
C ALA A 272 12.87 8.82 13.72
N GLN A 273 12.54 7.59 13.30
CA GLN A 273 11.44 7.30 12.35
C GLN A 273 10.09 7.78 12.89
N LEU A 274 9.76 7.53 14.16
CA LEU A 274 8.54 8.06 14.78
C LEU A 274 8.52 9.59 14.77
N GLY A 275 9.68 10.22 14.97
CA GLY A 275 9.85 11.67 14.82
C GLY A 275 9.56 12.16 13.40
N LEU A 276 10.03 11.45 12.37
CA LEU A 276 9.71 11.72 10.97
C LEU A 276 8.20 11.61 10.71
N LEU A 277 7.58 10.51 11.11
CA LEU A 277 6.15 10.26 10.91
C LEU A 277 5.27 11.31 11.59
N LYS A 278 5.67 11.78 12.78
CA LYS A 278 5.00 12.87 13.48
C LYS A 278 5.07 14.20 12.72
N ARG A 279 6.15 14.46 11.97
CA ARG A 279 6.24 15.65 11.10
C ARG A 279 5.35 15.51 9.87
N LEU A 280 5.38 14.36 9.21
CA LEU A 280 4.59 14.09 8.00
C LEU A 280 3.09 14.13 8.27
N GLN A 281 2.65 13.51 9.36
CA GLN A 281 1.26 13.44 9.75
C GLN A 281 1.13 13.84 11.22
N PRO A 282 1.09 15.15 11.54
CA PRO A 282 1.01 15.64 12.92
C PRO A 282 -0.37 15.41 13.55
N ARG A 283 -1.38 15.10 12.72
CA ARG A 283 -2.72 14.69 13.14
C ARG A 283 -3.00 13.28 12.61
N PRO A 284 -2.21 12.26 13.02
CA PRO A 284 -2.56 10.90 12.66
C PRO A 284 -3.93 10.57 13.26
N THR A 285 -4.60 9.53 12.76
CA THR A 285 -5.72 8.92 13.48
C THR A 285 -5.31 8.80 14.95
N ARG A 286 -6.02 9.50 15.85
CA ARG A 286 -5.53 9.82 17.19
C ARG A 286 -5.29 8.53 17.99
N LEU A 287 -4.03 8.20 18.24
CA LEU A 287 -3.59 7.16 19.16
C LEU A 287 -3.16 7.82 20.48
N SER A 288 -3.69 7.37 21.61
CA SER A 288 -3.19 7.75 22.94
C SER A 288 -2.90 6.52 23.80
N TYR A 289 -1.89 6.64 24.68
CA TYR A 289 -1.59 5.62 25.68
C TYR A 289 -2.36 5.91 26.96
N SER A 290 -3.09 4.93 27.50
CA SER A 290 -3.52 4.99 28.90
C SER A 290 -2.36 4.59 29.83
N GLN A 291 -2.41 5.00 31.10
CA GLN A 291 -1.40 4.74 32.15
C GLN A 291 -1.06 3.24 32.34
N ASN A 292 -1.82 2.32 31.74
CA ASN A 292 -1.67 0.87 31.85
C ASN A 292 -1.14 0.21 30.56
N THR A 293 -0.42 0.94 29.69
CA THR A 293 0.18 0.42 28.42
C THR A 293 -0.84 -0.23 27.47
N ARG A 294 -2.07 0.30 27.41
CA ARG A 294 -3.08 -0.10 26.41
C ARG A 294 -3.29 1.04 25.42
N PHE A 295 -3.21 0.72 24.12
CA PHE A 295 -3.58 1.63 23.03
C PHE A 295 -5.05 1.96 23.18
N VAL A 296 -5.44 3.22 23.18
CA VAL A 296 -6.85 3.62 23.10
C VAL A 296 -6.96 4.74 22.07
N GLY A 297 -7.76 4.56 21.03
CA GLY A 297 -8.07 5.66 20.12
C GLY A 297 -9.15 6.55 20.67
N ILE A 298 -9.08 7.81 20.26
CA ILE A 298 -9.98 8.90 20.65
C ILE A 298 -10.86 9.22 19.45
#